data_AF-A0A224XVX7-F1
#
_entry.id   AF-A0A224XVX7-F1
#
_cell.length_a   1.000
_cell.length_b   1.000
_cell.length_c   1.000
_cell.angle_alpha   90.00
_cell.angle_beta   90.00
_cell.angle_gamma   90.00
#
_symmetry.space_group_name_H-M   'P 1'
#
loop_
_entity.id
_entity.type
_entity.pdbx_description
1 polymer ?
#
loop_
_entity_poly.entity_id
_entity_poly.type
_entity_poly.pdbx_seq_one_letter_code
_entity_poly.pdbx_strand_id
1 'polypeptide(L)'
;MLWCVVVLATCLKVLLIKTYYSTDFEVHRHWLALTNSRPWRFWYIDVTSQWTLDYPPFFAWYEWCLSHFATLFDSNMLKLSKDGYISEGTVYFQRLTVIASDFVLVYGVYLLSCYLTTNPIRKCSQYKARWKSPTTIFQVLVLGNMGLLLVDHIHFQYNGLLLGILLVSVSHILNGRHCWAAFWFIFLIHMKHIFIYMAPVFFIYLLRNHCMVNEGKRLKWEWRNADY
;
A
#
# COMPACT_ATOMS: atom_id res chain seq x y z
N MET A 1 -4.73 4.20 21.17
CA MET A 1 -3.95 5.31 20.59
C MET A 1 -4.09 5.27 19.09
N LEU A 2 -3.82 4.12 18.45
CA LEU A 2 -4.08 3.89 17.01
C LEU A 2 -5.32 4.63 16.47
N TRP A 3 -6.53 4.32 16.96
CA TRP A 3 -7.75 4.96 16.46
C TRP A 3 -7.80 6.48 16.63
N CYS A 4 -7.23 7.04 17.69
CA CYS A 4 -7.12 8.49 17.85
C CYS A 4 -6.21 9.09 16.79
N VAL A 5 -5.07 8.45 16.51
CA VAL A 5 -4.13 8.88 15.46
C VAL A 5 -4.78 8.76 14.09
N VAL A 6 -5.50 7.66 13.82
CA VAL A 6 -6.23 7.44 12.57
C VAL A 6 -7.27 8.55 12.37
N VAL A 7 -8.13 8.81 13.35
CA VAL A 7 -9.16 9.86 13.25
C VAL A 7 -8.53 11.22 12.98
N LEU A 8 -7.48 11.61 13.72
CA LEU A 8 -6.80 12.88 13.51
C LEU A 8 -6.17 12.99 12.11
N ALA A 9 -5.48 11.94 11.66
CA ALA A 9 -4.88 11.89 10.34
C ALA A 9 -5.94 11.94 9.23
N THR A 10 -7.04 11.20 9.37
CA THR A 10 -8.15 11.21 8.42
C THR A 10 -8.85 12.57 8.38
N CYS A 11 -9.08 13.22 9.51
CA CYS A 11 -9.63 14.58 9.54
C CYS A 11 -8.74 15.56 8.75
N LEU A 12 -7.42 15.49 8.94
CA LEU A 12 -6.49 16.29 8.15
C LEU A 12 -6.59 15.98 6.66
N LYS A 13 -6.62 14.69 6.28
CA LYS A 13 -6.76 14.26 4.87
C LYS A 13 -8.06 14.73 4.22
N VAL A 14 -9.17 14.74 4.96
CA VAL A 14 -10.47 15.25 4.49
C VAL A 14 -10.40 16.76 4.21
N LEU A 15 -9.69 17.53 5.05
CA LEU A 15 -9.47 18.96 4.81
C LEU A 15 -8.66 19.23 3.53
N LEU A 16 -7.87 18.25 3.06
CA LEU A 16 -7.02 18.37 1.87
C LEU A 16 -7.74 18.04 0.55
N ILE A 17 -9.01 17.61 0.56
CA ILE A 17 -9.72 17.15 -0.65
C ILE A 17 -9.66 18.19 -1.79
N LYS A 18 -9.83 19.48 -1.47
CA LYS A 18 -9.86 20.59 -2.43
C LYS A 18 -8.51 21.26 -2.68
N THR A 19 -7.42 20.65 -2.22
CA THR A 19 -6.08 21.18 -2.47
C THR A 19 -5.54 20.75 -3.83
N TYR A 20 -4.43 21.38 -4.23
CA TYR A 20 -3.68 21.12 -5.44
C TYR A 20 -3.48 19.62 -5.71
N TYR A 21 -3.49 19.23 -6.99
CA TYR A 21 -3.19 17.89 -7.48
C TYR A 21 -2.22 17.98 -8.67
N SER A 22 -1.39 16.95 -8.85
CA SER A 22 -0.40 16.90 -9.94
C SER A 22 -1.00 16.31 -11.23
N THR A 23 -0.15 16.12 -12.24
CA THR A 23 -0.47 15.37 -13.46
C THR A 23 -0.90 13.93 -13.19
N ASP A 24 -0.45 13.33 -12.08
CA ASP A 24 -0.78 11.95 -11.71
C ASP A 24 -2.28 11.76 -11.46
N PHE A 25 -2.96 12.83 -11.06
CA PHE A 25 -4.42 12.84 -10.93
C PHE A 25 -5.11 12.44 -12.24
N GLU A 26 -4.68 13.04 -13.35
CA GLU A 26 -5.20 12.69 -14.68
C GLU A 26 -4.70 11.33 -15.17
N VAL A 27 -3.45 10.96 -14.85
CA VAL A 27 -2.90 9.63 -15.16
C VAL A 27 -3.80 8.53 -14.59
N HIS A 28 -4.11 8.61 -13.30
CA HIS A 28 -4.98 7.63 -12.64
C HIS A 28 -6.42 7.70 -13.14
N ARG A 29 -6.94 8.90 -13.50
CA ARG A 29 -8.28 8.99 -14.11
C ARG A 29 -8.30 8.30 -15.48
N HIS A 30 -7.26 8.47 -16.28
CA HIS A 30 -7.13 7.77 -17.56
C HIS A 30 -7.06 6.26 -17.37
N TRP A 31 -6.29 5.76 -16.40
CA TRP A 31 -6.24 4.33 -16.08
C TRP A 31 -7.59 3.77 -15.63
N LEU A 32 -8.32 4.51 -14.81
CA LEU A 32 -9.67 4.18 -14.39
C LEU A 32 -10.63 4.07 -15.59
N ALA A 33 -10.59 5.05 -16.50
CA ALA A 33 -11.38 5.06 -17.73
C ALA A 33 -11.00 3.91 -18.67
N LEU A 34 -9.70 3.66 -18.82
CA LEU A 34 -9.14 2.62 -19.68
C LEU A 34 -9.54 1.23 -19.22
N THR A 35 -9.34 0.96 -17.93
CA THR A 35 -9.64 -0.34 -17.33
C THR A 35 -11.13 -0.65 -17.40
N ASN A 36 -11.98 0.35 -17.21
CA ASN A 36 -13.43 0.23 -17.36
C ASN A 36 -13.90 -0.01 -18.80
N SER A 37 -13.34 0.76 -19.74
CA SER A 37 -13.85 0.84 -21.11
C SER A 37 -13.30 -0.22 -22.06
N ARG A 38 -12.14 -0.81 -21.74
CA ARG A 38 -11.45 -1.77 -22.62
C ARG A 38 -11.36 -3.16 -21.98
N PRO A 39 -11.45 -4.23 -22.78
CA PRO A 39 -11.10 -5.57 -22.30
C PRO A 39 -9.64 -5.60 -21.81
N TRP A 40 -9.37 -6.40 -20.77
CA TRP A 40 -8.07 -6.48 -20.09
C TRP A 40 -6.86 -6.73 -21.01
N ARG A 41 -7.06 -7.41 -22.16
CA ARG A 41 -6.00 -7.67 -23.15
C ARG A 41 -5.47 -6.40 -23.82
N PHE A 42 -6.21 -5.29 -23.75
CA PHE A 42 -5.88 -4.03 -24.40
C PHE A 42 -5.34 -2.97 -23.42
N TRP A 43 -5.32 -3.22 -22.11
CA TRP A 43 -4.94 -2.22 -21.11
C TRP A 43 -3.50 -1.69 -21.29
N TYR A 44 -2.58 -2.51 -21.79
CA TYR A 44 -1.16 -2.15 -21.94
C TYR A 44 -0.75 -1.78 -23.37
N ILE A 45 -1.71 -1.71 -24.30
CA ILE A 45 -1.47 -1.34 -25.70
C ILE A 45 -2.36 -0.16 -26.12
N ASP A 46 -2.90 0.58 -25.14
CA ASP A 46 -3.66 1.80 -25.40
C ASP A 46 -2.76 2.87 -26.01
N VAL A 47 -3.26 3.53 -27.05
CA VAL A 47 -2.61 4.65 -27.74
C VAL A 47 -3.49 5.90 -27.74
N THR A 48 -4.58 5.89 -26.96
CA THR A 48 -5.57 6.98 -26.92
C THR A 48 -4.97 8.24 -26.32
N SER A 49 -4.16 8.10 -25.26
CA SER A 49 -3.49 9.20 -24.57
C SER A 49 -2.02 8.88 -24.30
N GLN A 50 -1.26 9.90 -23.92
CA GLN A 50 0.12 9.79 -23.44
C GLN A 50 0.23 9.10 -22.08
N TRP A 51 -0.84 9.07 -21.28
CA TRP A 51 -0.87 8.46 -19.95
C TRP A 51 -1.09 6.95 -20.05
N THR A 52 -0.12 6.24 -20.59
CA THR A 52 -0.16 4.78 -20.68
C THR A 52 -0.14 4.14 -19.29
N LEU A 53 -0.72 2.95 -19.19
CA LEU A 53 -0.71 2.16 -17.95
C LEU A 53 0.68 1.57 -17.75
N ASP A 54 1.41 2.08 -16.75
CA ASP A 54 2.80 1.69 -16.45
C ASP A 54 2.92 0.79 -15.20
N TYR A 55 1.87 0.71 -14.37
CA TYR A 55 1.86 -0.15 -13.19
C TYR A 55 1.54 -1.61 -13.55
N PRO A 56 2.02 -2.59 -12.76
CA PRO A 56 1.82 -4.00 -13.09
C PRO A 56 0.35 -4.45 -12.89
N PRO A 57 0.01 -5.67 -13.34
CA PRO A 57 -1.39 -6.06 -13.53
C PRO A 57 -2.30 -5.96 -12.29
N PHE A 58 -1.81 -6.18 -11.07
CA PHE A 58 -2.68 -6.12 -9.89
C PHE A 58 -3.17 -4.70 -9.63
N PHE A 59 -2.38 -3.69 -9.96
CA PHE A 59 -2.82 -2.31 -9.86
C PHE A 59 -3.84 -1.95 -10.94
N ALA A 60 -3.69 -2.49 -12.14
CA ALA A 60 -4.68 -2.34 -13.20
C ALA A 60 -6.04 -2.92 -12.79
N TRP A 61 -6.02 -4.10 -12.15
CA TRP A 61 -7.22 -4.70 -11.57
C TRP A 61 -7.78 -3.88 -10.40
N TYR A 62 -6.92 -3.22 -9.61
CA TYR A 62 -7.36 -2.30 -8.57
C TYR A 62 -8.09 -1.09 -9.17
N GLU A 63 -7.55 -0.45 -10.20
CA GLU A 63 -8.23 0.63 -10.94
C GLU A 63 -9.54 0.14 -11.56
N TRP A 64 -9.55 -1.04 -12.17
CA TRP A 64 -10.78 -1.65 -12.69
C TRP A 64 -11.85 -1.80 -11.59
N CYS A 65 -11.49 -2.33 -10.42
CA CYS A 65 -12.39 -2.46 -9.28
C CYS A 65 -12.94 -1.10 -8.83
N LEU A 66 -12.09 -0.07 -8.74
CA LEU A 66 -12.52 1.29 -8.40
C LEU A 66 -13.49 1.86 -9.43
N SER A 67 -13.27 1.57 -10.72
CA SER A 67 -14.05 2.13 -11.81
C SER A 67 -15.55 1.81 -11.74
N HIS A 68 -15.92 0.69 -11.11
CA HIS A 68 -17.32 0.33 -10.89
C HIS A 68 -18.08 1.32 -9.99
N PHE A 69 -17.37 1.99 -9.08
CA PHE A 69 -17.94 2.99 -8.18
C PHE A 69 -17.85 4.41 -8.75
N ALA A 70 -17.03 4.63 -9.77
CA ALA A 70 -16.78 5.96 -10.34
C ALA A 70 -18.03 6.60 -10.95
N THR A 71 -18.92 5.77 -11.53
CA THR A 71 -20.19 6.22 -12.10
C THR A 71 -21.13 6.88 -11.08
N LEU A 72 -20.97 6.59 -9.79
CA LEU A 72 -21.73 7.21 -8.69
C LEU A 72 -21.34 8.68 -8.47
N PHE A 73 -20.14 9.07 -8.92
CA PHE A 73 -19.61 10.42 -8.76
C PHE A 73 -19.70 11.21 -10.06
N ASP A 74 -19.22 10.63 -11.17
CA ASP A 74 -19.30 11.24 -12.49
C ASP A 74 -19.09 10.19 -13.59
N SER A 75 -20.12 9.90 -14.39
CA SER A 75 -20.00 8.97 -15.52
C SER A 75 -19.02 9.43 -16.61
N ASN A 76 -18.78 10.74 -16.77
CA ASN A 76 -17.90 11.26 -17.81
C ASN A 76 -16.43 10.99 -17.50
N MET A 77 -16.07 10.79 -16.23
CA MET A 77 -14.69 10.51 -15.84
C MET A 77 -14.17 9.18 -16.38
N LEU A 78 -15.07 8.27 -16.79
CA LEU A 78 -14.73 6.98 -17.40
C LEU A 78 -14.63 7.04 -18.93
N LYS A 79 -14.95 8.18 -19.55
CA LYS A 79 -14.80 8.32 -21.00
C LYS A 79 -13.32 8.40 -21.35
N LEU A 80 -12.92 7.53 -22.27
CA LEU A 80 -11.59 7.57 -22.88
C LEU A 80 -11.51 8.76 -23.82
N SER A 81 -10.50 9.60 -23.60
CA SER A 81 -10.19 10.78 -24.40
C SER A 81 -8.67 10.94 -24.45
N LYS A 82 -8.19 11.62 -25.49
CA LYS A 82 -6.78 12.05 -25.57
C LYS A 82 -6.49 13.17 -24.59
N ASP A 83 -7.45 14.09 -24.44
CA ASP A 83 -7.34 15.24 -23.56
C ASP A 83 -7.76 14.86 -22.13
N GLY A 84 -7.18 15.56 -21.16
CA GLY A 84 -7.52 15.35 -19.75
C GLY A 84 -8.95 15.76 -19.43
N TYR A 85 -9.53 15.13 -18.41
CA TYR A 85 -10.89 15.43 -17.96
C TYR A 85 -10.92 15.66 -16.46
N ILE A 86 -11.45 16.81 -16.05
CA ILE A 86 -11.60 17.09 -14.63
C ILE A 86 -12.98 17.64 -14.31
N SER A 87 -13.54 17.12 -13.23
CA SER A 87 -14.80 17.55 -12.66
C SER A 87 -14.72 17.50 -11.14
N GLU A 88 -15.63 18.22 -10.49
CA GLU A 88 -15.79 18.17 -9.04
C GLU A 88 -15.99 16.73 -8.54
N GLY A 89 -16.80 15.93 -9.25
CA GLY A 89 -17.03 14.52 -8.95
C GLY A 89 -15.74 13.68 -9.04
N THR A 90 -14.94 13.90 -10.08
CA THR A 90 -13.62 13.24 -10.24
C THR A 90 -12.71 13.53 -9.05
N VAL A 91 -12.63 14.80 -8.61
CA VAL A 91 -11.84 15.23 -7.44
C VAL A 91 -12.27 14.50 -6.18
N TYR A 92 -13.57 14.48 -5.88
CA TYR A 92 -14.06 13.77 -4.70
C TYR A 92 -13.81 12.26 -4.78
N PHE A 93 -14.12 11.64 -5.92
CA PHE A 93 -13.94 10.21 -6.11
C PHE A 93 -12.50 9.79 -5.83
N GLN A 94 -11.55 10.38 -6.56
CA GLN A 94 -10.14 10.03 -6.44
C GLN A 94 -9.59 10.30 -5.03
N ARG A 95 -9.92 11.44 -4.41
CA ARG A 95 -9.45 11.73 -3.04
C ARG A 95 -10.02 10.74 -2.02
N LEU A 96 -11.28 10.36 -2.17
CA LEU A 96 -11.93 9.40 -1.28
C LEU A 96 -11.38 7.99 -1.48
N THR A 97 -11.04 7.56 -2.70
CA THR A 97 -10.43 6.25 -2.93
C THR A 97 -9.03 6.15 -2.30
N VAL A 98 -8.22 7.21 -2.36
CA VAL A 98 -6.92 7.25 -1.66
C VAL A 98 -7.12 7.16 -0.14
N ILE A 99 -8.03 7.96 0.43
CA ILE A 99 -8.36 7.91 1.87
C ILE A 99 -8.91 6.54 2.27
N ALA A 100 -9.74 5.91 1.46
CA ALA A 100 -10.26 4.57 1.72
C ALA A 100 -9.13 3.52 1.67
N SER A 101 -8.20 3.65 0.73
CA SER A 101 -7.07 2.73 0.61
C SER A 101 -6.10 2.78 1.81
N ASP A 102 -6.07 3.90 2.54
CA ASP A 102 -5.30 4.04 3.79
C ASP A 102 -5.71 3.04 4.87
N PHE A 103 -6.92 2.47 4.82
CA PHE A 103 -7.29 1.42 5.76
C PHE A 103 -6.36 0.20 5.67
N VAL A 104 -5.75 -0.05 4.51
CA VAL A 104 -4.71 -1.08 4.36
C VAL A 104 -3.43 -0.69 5.09
N LEU A 105 -3.04 0.61 5.05
CA LEU A 105 -1.94 1.13 5.85
C LEU A 105 -2.21 0.99 7.34
N VAL A 106 -3.41 1.38 7.78
CA VAL A 106 -3.85 1.25 9.17
C VAL A 106 -3.80 -0.21 9.62
N TYR A 107 -4.23 -1.14 8.77
CA TYR A 107 -4.17 -2.57 9.05
C TYR A 107 -2.72 -3.08 9.18
N GLY A 108 -1.83 -2.70 8.27
CA GLY A 108 -0.39 -3.04 8.38
C GLY A 108 0.25 -2.49 9.66
N VAL A 109 -0.03 -1.23 10.00
CA VAL A 109 0.41 -0.60 11.25
C VAL A 109 -0.15 -1.32 12.48
N TYR A 110 -1.42 -1.74 12.43
CA TYR A 110 -2.06 -2.51 13.51
C TYR A 110 -1.35 -3.84 13.73
N LEU A 111 -1.13 -4.64 12.67
CA LEU A 111 -0.46 -5.95 12.78
C LEU A 111 0.95 -5.82 13.36
N LEU A 112 1.72 -4.83 12.91
CA LEU A 112 3.07 -4.61 13.43
C LEU A 112 3.04 -4.09 14.87
N SER A 113 2.07 -3.23 15.21
CA SER A 113 1.87 -2.76 16.58
C SER A 113 1.56 -3.89 17.54
N CYS A 114 0.75 -4.88 17.13
CA CYS A 114 0.48 -6.07 17.92
C CYS A 114 1.76 -6.85 18.22
N TYR A 115 2.59 -7.10 17.19
CA TYR A 115 3.89 -7.77 17.35
C TYR A 115 4.84 -7.01 18.28
N LEU A 116 4.94 -5.69 18.14
CA LEU A 116 5.78 -4.84 19.00
C LEU A 116 5.29 -4.80 20.46
N THR A 117 4.00 -5.06 20.68
CA THR A 117 3.39 -5.06 22.03
C THR A 117 3.61 -6.39 22.74
N THR A 118 3.60 -7.51 22.01
CA THR A 118 3.78 -8.87 22.55
C THR A 118 5.23 -9.22 22.79
N ASN A 119 6.17 -8.67 22.01
CA ASN A 119 7.59 -8.94 22.17
C ASN A 119 8.26 -8.16 23.33
N PRO A 120 9.32 -8.71 23.94
CA PRO A 120 9.96 -8.19 25.13
C PRO A 120 10.70 -6.85 24.94
N ILE A 121 10.66 -6.21 23.77
CA ILE A 121 11.10 -4.81 23.60
C ILE A 121 10.35 -3.89 24.59
N ARG A 122 9.09 -4.25 24.94
CA ARG A 122 8.32 -3.57 25.97
C ARG A 122 8.85 -3.78 27.39
N LYS A 123 9.59 -4.86 27.68
CA LYS A 123 10.20 -5.13 29.00
C LYS A 123 11.39 -4.20 29.31
N CYS A 124 12.03 -3.61 28.28
CA CYS A 124 13.12 -2.63 28.46
C CYS A 124 12.66 -1.17 28.51
N SER A 125 11.35 -0.91 28.37
CA SER A 125 10.80 0.44 28.30
C SER A 125 10.42 0.93 29.70
N GLN A 126 11.21 1.84 30.28
CA GLN A 126 10.86 2.59 31.52
C GLN A 126 9.61 3.49 31.35
N TYR A 127 9.03 3.56 30.16
CA TYR A 127 7.99 4.51 29.81
C TYR A 127 6.60 4.00 30.23
N LYS A 128 6.18 4.34 31.46
CA LYS A 128 4.82 4.10 31.97
C LYS A 128 3.73 4.89 31.21
N ALA A 129 4.09 5.98 30.52
CA ALA A 129 3.15 6.83 29.80
C ALA A 129 2.76 6.25 28.43
N ARG A 130 1.44 6.12 28.18
CA ARG A 130 0.86 5.56 26.96
C ARG A 130 1.35 6.22 25.65
N TRP A 131 1.65 7.51 25.69
CA TRP A 131 2.15 8.30 24.56
C TRP A 131 3.65 8.11 24.26
N LYS A 132 4.42 7.64 25.26
CA LYS A 132 5.86 7.39 25.13
C LYS A 132 6.18 5.93 24.80
N SER A 133 5.18 5.07 24.57
CA SER A 133 5.45 3.70 24.18
C SER A 133 6.00 3.64 22.75
N PRO A 134 7.00 2.78 22.46
CA PRO A 134 7.54 2.62 21.11
C PRO A 134 6.45 2.32 20.07
N THR A 135 5.40 1.60 20.47
CA THR A 135 4.24 1.30 19.64
C THR A 135 3.43 2.54 19.26
N THR A 136 3.21 3.47 20.19
CA THR A 136 2.49 4.71 19.90
C THR A 136 3.34 5.64 19.04
N ILE A 137 4.66 5.70 19.31
CA ILE A 137 5.60 6.46 18.48
C ILE A 137 5.59 5.93 17.04
N PHE A 138 5.68 4.61 16.85
CA PHE A 138 5.56 3.98 15.53
C PHE A 138 4.25 4.34 14.84
N GLN A 139 3.11 4.23 15.53
CA GLN A 139 1.79 4.59 14.98
C GLN A 139 1.74 6.05 14.51
N VAL A 140 2.22 6.98 15.33
CA VAL A 140 2.24 8.42 15.00
C VAL A 140 3.18 8.71 13.83
N LEU A 141 4.38 8.13 13.81
CA LEU A 141 5.36 8.38 12.75
C LEU A 141 4.93 7.84 11.39
N VAL A 142 4.27 6.67 11.34
CA VAL A 142 3.83 6.08 10.07
C VAL A 142 2.53 6.72 9.58
N LEU A 143 1.50 6.82 10.42
CA LEU A 143 0.20 7.35 10.01
C LEU A 143 0.19 8.87 9.86
N GLY A 144 1.05 9.56 10.61
CA GLY A 144 1.28 11.00 10.51
C GLY A 144 2.48 11.37 9.62
N ASN A 145 2.97 10.45 8.77
CA ASN A 145 4.10 10.72 7.91
C ASN A 145 3.78 11.86 6.92
N MET A 146 4.47 12.99 7.06
CA MET A 146 4.22 14.17 6.23
C MET A 146 4.57 13.95 4.77
N GLY A 147 5.62 13.17 4.47
CA GLY A 147 5.98 12.84 3.09
C GLY A 147 4.88 12.03 2.40
N LEU A 148 4.34 11.03 3.09
CA LEU A 148 3.22 10.23 2.59
C LEU A 148 1.96 11.09 2.41
N LEU A 149 1.68 12.00 3.36
CA LEU A 149 0.57 12.92 3.26
C LEU A 149 0.66 13.81 2.01
N LEU A 150 1.82 14.40 1.76
CA LEU A 150 2.07 15.27 0.61
C LEU A 150 1.95 14.50 -0.71
N VAL A 151 2.54 13.31 -0.79
CA VAL A 151 2.57 12.53 -2.03
C VAL A 151 1.19 11.93 -2.36
N ASP A 152 0.48 11.40 -1.37
CA ASP A 152 -0.79 10.71 -1.65
C ASP A 152 -1.98 11.67 -1.69
N HIS A 153 -2.06 12.62 -0.76
CA HIS A 153 -3.26 13.46 -0.57
C HIS A 153 -3.16 14.87 -1.13
N ILE A 154 -1.96 15.31 -1.53
CA ILE A 154 -1.79 16.53 -2.32
C ILE A 154 -1.44 16.13 -3.75
N HIS A 155 -0.25 15.55 -3.98
CA HIS A 155 0.23 15.21 -5.32
C HIS A 155 -0.70 14.22 -6.06
N PHE A 156 -1.27 13.24 -5.36
CA PHE A 156 -2.18 12.17 -5.83
C PHE A 156 -1.47 10.87 -6.21
N GLN A 157 -1.39 9.96 -5.24
CA GLN A 157 -0.76 8.64 -5.37
C GLN A 157 -1.40 7.66 -4.37
N TYR A 158 -1.16 6.35 -4.56
CA TYR A 158 -1.62 5.29 -3.66
C TYR A 158 -0.46 4.66 -2.86
N ASN A 159 0.55 5.43 -2.42
CA ASN A 159 1.72 4.83 -1.75
C ASN A 159 1.40 4.30 -0.35
N GLY A 160 0.41 4.85 0.34
CA GLY A 160 -0.06 4.41 1.65
C GLY A 160 -0.62 2.99 1.59
N LEU A 161 -1.44 2.70 0.59
CA LEU A 161 -1.91 1.35 0.27
C LEU A 161 -0.72 0.38 0.13
N LEU A 162 0.27 0.74 -0.68
CA LEU A 162 1.44 -0.08 -0.98
C LEU A 162 2.31 -0.31 0.25
N LEU A 163 2.56 0.75 1.04
CA LEU A 163 3.25 0.66 2.31
C LEU A 163 2.48 -0.22 3.31
N GLY A 164 1.15 -0.16 3.31
CA GLY A 164 0.30 -1.04 4.12
C GLY A 164 0.51 -2.51 3.79
N ILE A 165 0.48 -2.87 2.50
CA ILE A 165 0.75 -4.24 2.04
C ILE A 165 2.17 -4.69 2.45
N LEU A 166 3.17 -3.81 2.32
CA LEU A 166 4.54 -4.09 2.77
C LEU A 166 4.58 -4.38 4.28
N LEU A 167 3.91 -3.57 5.10
CA LEU A 167 3.85 -3.77 6.55
C LEU A 167 3.13 -5.07 6.93
N VAL A 168 2.09 -5.45 6.19
CA VAL A 168 1.43 -6.77 6.35
C VAL A 168 2.45 -7.90 6.08
N SER A 169 3.18 -7.84 4.96
CA SER A 169 4.22 -8.82 4.61
C SER A 169 5.30 -8.92 5.69
N VAL A 170 5.84 -7.78 6.14
CA VAL A 170 6.86 -7.72 7.21
C VAL A 170 6.31 -8.25 8.53
N SER A 171 5.04 -8.00 8.86
CA SER A 171 4.42 -8.58 10.06
C SER A 171 4.40 -10.12 9.99
N HIS A 172 4.11 -10.70 8.82
CA HIS A 172 4.17 -12.15 8.64
C HIS A 172 5.60 -12.70 8.78
N ILE A 173 6.62 -12.00 8.25
CA ILE A 173 8.05 -12.32 8.46
C ILE A 173 8.36 -12.41 9.96
N LEU A 174 7.98 -11.37 10.70
CA LEU A 174 8.27 -11.26 12.13
C LEU A 174 7.56 -12.32 12.98
N ASN A 175 6.37 -12.77 12.55
CA ASN A 175 5.64 -13.86 13.19
C ASN A 175 6.06 -15.26 12.70
N GLY A 176 7.12 -15.39 11.88
CA GLY A 176 7.59 -16.66 11.35
C GLY A 176 6.72 -17.28 10.25
N ARG A 177 5.68 -16.58 9.78
CA ARG A 177 4.76 -17.05 8.72
C ARG A 177 5.29 -16.71 7.33
N HIS A 178 6.34 -17.41 6.93
CA HIS A 178 7.14 -17.07 5.74
C HIS A 178 6.39 -17.17 4.41
N CYS A 179 5.52 -18.17 4.22
CA CYS A 179 4.72 -18.31 3.00
C CYS A 179 3.77 -17.12 2.81
N TRP A 180 3.09 -16.69 3.88
CA TRP A 180 2.23 -15.51 3.86
C TRP A 180 3.01 -14.23 3.62
N ALA A 181 4.20 -14.09 4.19
CA ALA A 181 5.09 -12.97 3.90
C ALA A 181 5.44 -12.90 2.40
N ALA A 182 5.83 -14.03 1.81
CA ALA A 182 6.16 -14.13 0.40
C ALA A 182 4.96 -13.80 -0.49
N PHE A 183 3.77 -14.33 -0.16
CA PHE A 183 2.52 -14.03 -0.87
C PHE A 183 2.25 -12.52 -0.92
N TRP A 184 2.25 -11.84 0.22
CA TRP A 184 1.97 -10.40 0.28
C TRP A 184 3.06 -9.57 -0.40
N PHE A 185 4.32 -10.01 -0.35
CA PHE A 185 5.40 -9.32 -1.04
C PHE A 185 5.32 -9.47 -2.58
N ILE A 186 4.96 -10.66 -3.07
CA ILE A 186 4.69 -10.88 -4.50
C ILE A 186 3.50 -10.03 -4.94
N PHE A 187 2.44 -9.99 -4.14
CA PHE A 187 1.28 -9.13 -4.39
C PHE A 187 1.68 -7.66 -4.49
N LEU A 188 2.55 -7.18 -3.59
CA LEU A 188 3.09 -5.82 -3.60
C LEU A 188 3.89 -5.50 -4.87
N ILE A 189 4.77 -6.41 -5.31
CA ILE A 189 5.55 -6.22 -6.55
C ILE A 189 4.62 -6.10 -7.76
N HIS A 190 3.54 -6.88 -7.80
CA HIS A 190 2.53 -6.81 -8.86
C HIS A 190 1.60 -5.59 -8.75
N MET A 191 1.65 -4.86 -7.63
CA MET A 191 0.99 -3.56 -7.47
C MET A 191 1.90 -2.40 -7.89
N LYS A 192 3.20 -2.44 -7.57
CA LYS A 192 4.17 -1.44 -8.04
C LYS A 192 5.56 -2.06 -8.15
N HIS A 193 6.13 -2.03 -9.34
CA HIS A 193 7.39 -2.72 -9.63
C HIS A 193 8.60 -2.15 -8.87
N ILE A 194 8.53 -0.91 -8.36
CA ILE A 194 9.60 -0.28 -7.56
C ILE A 194 10.00 -1.12 -6.33
N PHE A 195 9.09 -1.93 -5.80
CA PHE A 195 9.37 -2.80 -4.65
C PHE A 195 10.33 -3.95 -4.97
N ILE A 196 10.67 -4.18 -6.24
CA ILE A 196 11.68 -5.15 -6.66
C ILE A 196 13.06 -4.86 -6.04
N TYR A 197 13.34 -3.60 -5.66
CA TYR A 197 14.58 -3.24 -4.96
C TYR A 197 14.73 -3.94 -3.60
N MET A 198 13.62 -4.37 -2.99
CA MET A 198 13.64 -5.17 -1.76
C MET A 198 13.68 -6.68 -2.01
N ALA A 199 13.50 -7.13 -3.26
CA ALA A 199 13.43 -8.55 -3.57
C ALA A 199 14.69 -9.34 -3.17
N PRO A 200 15.93 -8.82 -3.32
CA PRO A 200 17.13 -9.52 -2.86
C PRO A 200 17.12 -9.79 -1.35
N VAL A 201 16.62 -8.83 -0.54
CA VAL A 201 16.54 -8.97 0.92
C VAL A 201 15.52 -10.04 1.30
N PHE A 202 14.34 -10.01 0.68
CA PHE A 202 13.30 -11.02 0.88
C PHE A 202 13.78 -12.41 0.46
N PHE A 203 14.46 -12.51 -0.68
CA PHE A 203 15.02 -13.76 -1.18
C PHE A 203 16.03 -14.36 -0.19
N ILE A 204 17.03 -13.58 0.25
CA ILE A 204 18.04 -14.06 1.21
C ILE A 204 17.38 -14.48 2.53
N TYR A 205 16.41 -13.70 3.02
CA TYR A 205 15.68 -14.03 4.25
C TYR A 205 14.92 -15.36 4.14
N LEU A 206 14.14 -15.54 3.06
CA LEU A 206 13.36 -16.75 2.84
C LEU A 206 14.26 -17.97 2.60
N LEU A 207 15.33 -17.81 1.81
CA LEU A 207 16.31 -18.86 1.55
C LEU A 207 16.97 -19.34 2.85
N ARG A 208 17.40 -18.42 3.71
CA ARG A 208 17.99 -18.77 5.01
C ARG A 208 17.00 -19.52 5.89
N ASN A 209 15.75 -19.08 5.95
CA ASN A 209 14.80 -19.64 6.90
C ASN A 209 14.15 -20.95 6.42
N HIS A 210 14.02 -21.17 5.11
CA HIS A 210 13.45 -22.40 4.55
C HIS A 210 14.49 -23.45 4.18
N CYS A 211 15.66 -23.04 3.71
CA CYS A 211 16.64 -23.96 3.12
C CYS A 211 17.87 -24.18 4.00
N MET A 212 18.01 -23.46 5.12
CA MET A 212 19.14 -23.63 6.03
C MET A 212 18.68 -24.04 7.43
N VAL A 213 19.36 -25.05 7.96
CA VAL A 213 19.24 -25.48 9.36
C VAL A 213 20.57 -25.22 10.05
N ASN A 214 20.52 -24.72 11.29
CA ASN A 214 21.70 -24.56 12.12
C ASN A 214 22.06 -25.93 12.73
N GLU A 215 23.16 -26.53 12.28
CA GLU A 215 23.80 -27.67 12.95
C GLU A 215 25.02 -27.16 13.72
N GLY A 216 24.83 -26.79 14.98
CA GLY A 216 25.90 -26.25 15.83
C GLY A 216 26.45 -24.91 15.30
N LYS A 217 27.72 -24.87 14.88
CA LYS A 217 28.39 -23.69 14.31
C LYS A 217 28.37 -23.63 12.77
N ARG A 218 27.80 -24.65 12.09
CA ARG A 218 27.77 -24.73 10.62
C ARG A 218 26.34 -24.56 10.10
N LEU A 219 26.22 -23.90 8.96
CA LEU A 219 24.99 -23.84 8.17
C LEU A 219 24.94 -25.10 7.30
N LYS A 220 23.88 -25.90 7.43
CA LYS A 220 23.61 -27.04 6.57
C LYS A 220 22.40 -26.74 5.70
N TRP A 221 22.49 -27.11 4.43
CA TRP A 221 21.38 -27.03 3.49
C TRP A 221 20.43 -28.19 3.74
N GLU A 222 19.25 -27.87 4.25
CA GLU A 222 18.19 -28.83 4.51
C GLU A 222 16.85 -28.11 4.34
N TRP A 223 15.97 -28.70 3.54
CA TRP A 223 14.66 -28.15 3.25
C TRP A 223 13.74 -28.38 4.44
N ARG A 224 13.29 -27.31 5.09
CA ARG A 224 12.24 -27.43 6.09
C ARG A 224 10.91 -27.67 5.40
N ASN A 225 10.15 -28.66 5.87
CA ASN A 225 8.75 -28.80 5.49
C ASN A 225 8.02 -27.49 5.83
N ALA A 226 7.20 -27.00 4.90
CA ALA A 226 6.39 -25.82 5.16
C ALA A 226 5.31 -26.19 6.19
N ASP A 227 5.46 -25.70 7.42
CA ASP A 227 4.39 -25.77 8.42
C ASP A 227 3.29 -24.80 7.98
N TYR A 228 2.15 -25.36 7.54
CA TYR A 228 0.97 -24.62 7.07
C TYR A 228 0.14 -24.05 8.23
#